data_AF-A0A3P7IE14-F1
#
_entry.id   AF-A0A3P7IE14-F1
#
_cell.length_a   1.000
_cell.length_b   1.000
_cell.length_c   1.000
_cell.angle_alpha   90.00
_cell.angle_beta   90.00
_cell.angle_gamma   90.00
#
_symmetry.space_group_name_H-M   'P 1'
#
loop_
_entity.id
_entity.type
_entity.pdbx_description
1 polymer ?
#
loop_
_entity_poly.entity_id
_entity_poly.type
_entity_poly.pdbx_seq_one_letter_code
_entity_poly.pdbx_strand_id
1 'polypeptide(L)'
;MITKLREIPESKFELSLFENISKPRSKLCPVAPRVDGDFITKPISELRKEASGKPMLIGCCEVEGLFLTSGKHPSIDGIMEEIAKLVSEDDHPSNFKWLRREIFRKVLSDENITNHEAVVRAYAEIIGDAFTNIGVQKAVLETLEAHDVP
;
A
#
# COMPACT_ATOMS: atom_id res chain seq x y z
N MET A 1 -25.10 -18.75 -9.46
CA MET A 1 -24.60 -17.79 -8.45
C MET A 1 -24.80 -16.35 -8.92
N ILE A 2 -24.19 -15.91 -10.04
CA ILE A 2 -24.37 -14.55 -10.58
C ILE A 2 -25.84 -14.16 -10.81
N THR A 3 -26.68 -15.05 -11.36
CA THR A 3 -28.10 -14.76 -11.58
C THR A 3 -28.83 -14.37 -10.30
N LYS A 4 -28.55 -15.06 -9.18
CA LYS A 4 -29.10 -14.72 -7.86
C LYS A 4 -28.56 -13.40 -7.32
N LEU A 5 -27.30 -13.06 -7.60
CA LEU A 5 -26.73 -11.77 -7.20
C LEU A 5 -27.38 -10.59 -7.94
N ARG A 6 -27.79 -10.80 -9.20
CA ARG A 6 -28.50 -9.78 -9.99
C ARG A 6 -29.92 -9.50 -9.50
N GLU A 7 -30.51 -10.39 -8.70
CA GLU A 7 -31.83 -10.21 -8.07
C GLU A 7 -31.74 -9.33 -6.81
N ILE A 8 -30.54 -9.11 -6.26
CA ILE A 8 -30.33 -8.31 -5.05
C ILE A 8 -30.19 -6.83 -5.45
N PRO A 9 -30.81 -5.88 -4.72
CA PRO A 9 -30.65 -4.44 -4.98
C PRO A 9 -29.19 -3.96 -4.88
N GLU A 10 -28.83 -2.98 -5.70
CA GLU A 10 -27.47 -2.41 -5.76
C GLU A 10 -27.02 -1.81 -4.43
N SER A 11 -27.93 -1.26 -3.63
CA SER A 11 -27.65 -0.72 -2.30
C SER A 11 -27.10 -1.75 -1.31
N LYS A 12 -27.29 -3.05 -1.57
CA LYS A 12 -26.69 -4.14 -0.77
C LYS A 12 -25.27 -4.49 -1.20
N PHE A 13 -24.85 -4.03 -2.38
CA PHE A 13 -23.50 -4.19 -2.91
C PHE A 13 -22.65 -2.93 -2.71
N GLU A 14 -23.25 -1.84 -2.24
CA GLU A 14 -22.53 -0.60 -1.98
C GLU A 14 -21.43 -0.83 -0.95
N LEU A 15 -20.22 -0.43 -1.31
CA LEU A 15 -19.04 -0.50 -0.47
C LEU A 15 -18.58 0.93 -0.22
N SER A 16 -18.85 1.45 0.96
CA SER A 16 -18.31 2.75 1.36
C SER A 16 -16.80 2.63 1.60
N LEU A 17 -16.02 3.38 0.83
CA LEU A 17 -14.56 3.43 0.97
C LEU A 17 -14.16 3.83 2.39
N PHE A 18 -14.77 4.88 2.94
CA PHE A 18 -14.45 5.39 4.27
C PHE A 18 -14.87 4.43 5.39
N GLU A 19 -16.04 3.79 5.28
CA GLU A 19 -16.46 2.79 6.27
C GLU A 19 -15.54 1.58 6.26
N ASN A 20 -15.03 1.19 5.09
CA ASN A 20 -14.10 0.06 4.99
C ASN A 20 -12.68 0.43 5.45
N ILE A 21 -12.19 1.64 5.20
CA ILE A 21 -10.87 2.08 5.70
C ILE A 21 -10.83 2.14 7.23
N SER A 22 -11.95 2.52 7.87
CA SER A 22 -12.06 2.62 9.34
C SER A 22 -12.16 1.27 10.06
N LYS A 23 -12.38 0.15 9.35
CA LYS A 23 -12.54 -1.17 9.96
C LYS A 23 -11.18 -1.86 10.15
N PRO A 24 -10.84 -2.33 11.37
CA PRO A 24 -9.51 -2.84 11.71
C PRO A 24 -9.08 -4.12 10.98
N ARG A 25 -10.01 -4.86 10.34
CA ARG A 25 -9.74 -6.10 9.58
C ARG A 25 -10.09 -6.00 8.09
N SER A 26 -10.36 -4.79 7.62
CA SER A 26 -10.76 -4.56 6.24
C SER A 26 -9.58 -4.63 5.29
N LYS A 27 -9.75 -5.34 4.16
CA LYS A 27 -8.89 -5.12 3.00
C LYS A 27 -9.20 -3.71 2.49
N LEU A 28 -8.18 -2.86 2.40
CA LEU A 28 -8.31 -1.46 1.98
C LEU A 28 -9.17 -1.29 0.73
N CYS A 29 -9.06 -2.21 -0.24
CA CYS A 29 -9.86 -2.23 -1.46
C CYS A 29 -10.49 -3.63 -1.69
N PRO A 30 -11.75 -3.86 -1.29
CA PRO A 30 -12.45 -5.12 -1.56
C PRO A 30 -12.73 -5.34 -3.05
N VAL A 31 -12.82 -4.25 -3.82
CA VAL A 31 -12.92 -4.25 -5.28
C VAL A 31 -11.70 -3.48 -5.80
N ALA A 32 -10.90 -4.14 -6.63
CA ALA A 32 -9.66 -3.60 -7.16
C ALA A 32 -9.40 -4.17 -8.56
N PRO A 33 -8.53 -3.53 -9.37
CA PRO A 33 -8.09 -4.10 -10.64
C PRO A 33 -7.53 -5.51 -10.46
N ARG A 34 -7.84 -6.40 -11.40
CA ARG A 34 -7.39 -7.79 -11.42
C ARG A 34 -6.85 -8.12 -12.81
N VAL A 35 -5.81 -8.96 -12.87
CA VAL A 35 -5.39 -9.58 -14.13
C VAL A 35 -6.51 -10.49 -14.62
N ASP A 36 -7.18 -10.10 -15.70
CA ASP A 36 -8.38 -10.75 -16.25
C ASP A 36 -8.15 -11.41 -17.61
N GLY A 37 -7.01 -11.13 -18.26
CA GLY A 37 -6.68 -11.69 -19.58
C GLY A 37 -7.32 -10.96 -20.76
N ASP A 38 -8.10 -9.89 -20.51
CA ASP A 38 -8.79 -9.09 -21.53
C ASP A 38 -8.37 -7.62 -21.44
N PHE A 39 -8.79 -6.93 -20.38
CA PHE A 39 -8.41 -5.53 -20.16
C PHE A 39 -7.02 -5.40 -19.50
N ILE A 40 -6.78 -6.14 -18.40
CA ILE A 40 -5.47 -6.26 -17.75
C ILE A 40 -4.96 -7.66 -18.03
N THR A 41 -4.22 -7.80 -19.13
CA THR A 41 -3.80 -9.12 -19.64
C THR A 41 -2.65 -9.75 -18.84
N LYS A 42 -1.81 -8.93 -18.20
CA LYS A 42 -0.59 -9.34 -17.48
C LYS A 42 -0.33 -8.41 -16.28
N PRO A 43 0.61 -8.75 -15.37
CA PRO A 43 1.08 -7.82 -14.35
C PRO A 43 1.57 -6.50 -14.96
N ILE A 44 1.33 -5.38 -14.26
CA ILE A 44 1.67 -4.02 -14.73
C ILE A 44 3.15 -3.88 -15.10
N SER A 45 4.05 -4.56 -14.38
CA SER A 45 5.49 -4.56 -14.66
C SER A 45 5.83 -5.12 -16.05
N GLU A 46 5.10 -6.13 -16.53
CA GLU A 46 5.28 -6.68 -17.88
C GLU A 46 4.62 -5.80 -18.94
N LEU A 47 3.40 -5.32 -18.66
CA LEU A 47 2.70 -4.40 -19.56
C LEU A 47 3.50 -3.12 -19.82
N ARG A 48 4.27 -2.65 -18.83
CA ARG A 48 5.11 -1.47 -18.96
C ARG A 48 6.24 -1.65 -19.97
N LYS A 49 6.84 -2.85 -20.04
CA LYS A 49 7.90 -3.18 -21.03
C LYS A 49 7.37 -3.17 -22.46
N GLU A 50 6.09 -3.50 -22.63
CA GLU A 50 5.42 -3.55 -23.94
C GLU A 50 4.84 -2.18 -24.34
N ALA A 51 4.59 -1.30 -23.38
CA ALA A 51 4.02 0.01 -23.62
C ALA A 51 5.00 0.94 -24.36
N SER A 52 4.48 1.87 -25.15
CA SER A 52 5.30 2.97 -25.67
C SER A 52 5.65 3.93 -24.52
N GLY A 53 6.93 4.27 -24.36
CA GLY A 53 7.34 5.30 -23.42
C GLY A 53 6.64 6.63 -23.68
N LYS A 54 6.06 7.23 -22.64
CA LYS A 54 5.39 8.54 -22.69
C LYS A 54 5.93 9.42 -21.57
N PRO A 55 6.01 10.75 -21.76
CA PRO A 55 6.32 11.66 -20.66
C PRO A 55 5.33 11.46 -19.51
N MET A 56 5.86 11.21 -18.32
CA MET A 56 5.09 10.95 -17.11
C MET A 56 5.60 11.87 -16.00
N LEU A 57 4.68 12.60 -15.36
CA LEU A 57 4.93 13.29 -14.10
C LEU A 57 4.21 12.52 -13.01
N ILE A 58 4.97 11.93 -12.10
CA ILE A 58 4.45 11.16 -10.96
C ILE A 58 5.20 11.56 -9.69
N GLY A 59 4.52 11.56 -8.56
CA GLY A 59 5.07 11.88 -7.26
C GLY A 59 4.08 11.57 -6.15
N CYS A 60 4.52 11.78 -4.91
CA CYS A 60 3.73 11.62 -3.70
C CYS A 60 3.97 12.81 -2.77
N CYS A 61 3.01 13.10 -1.91
CA CYS A 61 3.17 14.05 -0.80
C CYS A 61 3.90 13.41 0.39
N GLU A 62 4.40 14.24 1.31
CA GLU A 62 5.16 13.76 2.47
C GLU A 62 4.33 12.86 3.40
N VAL A 63 3.02 13.10 3.52
CA VAL A 63 2.14 12.42 4.49
C VAL A 63 0.91 11.79 3.82
N GLU A 64 1.11 11.04 2.74
CA GLU A 64 0.02 10.32 2.02
C GLU A 64 -0.80 9.41 2.95
N GLY A 65 -0.15 8.78 3.93
CA GLY A 65 -0.79 7.84 4.84
C GLY A 65 -1.83 8.47 5.76
N LEU A 66 -1.85 9.80 5.91
CA LEU A 66 -2.81 10.50 6.77
C LEU A 66 -4.26 10.16 6.39
N PHE A 67 -4.56 10.05 5.09
CA PHE A 67 -5.88 9.67 4.59
C PHE A 67 -6.36 8.31 5.12
N LEU A 68 -5.42 7.39 5.35
CA LEU A 68 -5.66 6.01 5.79
C LEU A 68 -5.56 5.81 7.31
N THR A 69 -5.23 6.87 8.05
CA THR A 69 -5.19 6.84 9.52
C THR A 69 -6.52 7.17 10.19
N SER A 70 -7.52 7.64 9.42
CA SER A 70 -8.84 8.00 9.95
C SER A 70 -9.52 6.82 10.66
N GLY A 71 -9.90 7.01 11.92
CA GLY A 71 -10.53 5.98 12.76
C GLY A 71 -9.57 4.92 13.30
N LYS A 72 -8.26 5.06 13.08
CA LYS A 72 -7.23 4.19 13.67
C LYS A 72 -6.55 4.88 14.85
N HIS A 73 -6.00 4.08 15.75
CA HIS A 73 -5.23 4.56 16.90
C HIS A 73 -3.74 4.29 16.64
N PRO A 74 -2.93 5.33 16.35
CA PRO A 74 -1.49 5.18 16.17
C PRO A 74 -0.84 4.56 17.41
N SER A 75 -0.03 3.55 17.20
CA SER A 75 0.70 2.85 18.26
C SER A 75 1.94 2.19 17.70
N ILE A 76 2.89 1.84 18.57
CA ILE A 76 4.10 1.09 18.19
C ILE A 76 3.71 -0.27 17.60
N ASP A 77 2.74 -0.96 18.20
CA ASP A 77 2.24 -2.24 17.69
C ASP A 77 1.63 -2.07 16.30
N GLY A 78 0.87 -0.99 16.07
CA GLY A 78 0.31 -0.66 14.76
C GLY A 78 1.39 -0.40 13.71
N ILE A 79 2.47 0.31 14.07
CA ILE A 79 3.63 0.49 13.18
C ILE A 79 4.21 -0.89 12.81
N MET A 80 4.44 -1.75 13.80
CA MET A 80 5.01 -3.08 13.57
C MET A 80 4.11 -3.98 12.73
N GLU A 81 2.79 -3.87 12.87
CA GLU A 81 1.83 -4.58 12.02
C GLU A 81 1.94 -4.15 10.55
N GLU A 82 2.05 -2.86 10.26
CA GLU A 82 2.23 -2.38 8.89
C GLU A 82 3.60 -2.81 8.31
N ILE A 83 4.67 -2.74 9.12
CA ILE A 83 5.99 -3.26 8.72
C ILE A 83 5.92 -4.76 8.42
N ALA A 84 5.16 -5.54 9.19
CA ALA A 84 5.01 -6.98 8.97
C ALA A 84 4.26 -7.32 7.68
N LYS A 85 3.34 -6.45 7.22
CA LYS A 85 2.68 -6.60 5.91
C LYS A 85 3.63 -6.29 4.76
N LEU A 86 4.52 -5.32 4.92
CA LEU A 86 5.55 -4.97 3.93
C LEU A 86 6.61 -6.08 3.78
N VAL A 87 7.00 -6.68 4.90
CA VAL A 87 8.01 -7.74 4.95
C VAL A 87 7.36 -9.01 5.49
N SER A 88 6.71 -9.78 4.62
CA SER A 88 6.10 -11.05 4.97
C SER A 88 7.17 -12.12 5.26
N GLU A 89 6.82 -13.13 6.07
CA GLU A 89 7.73 -14.23 6.37
C GLU A 89 7.88 -15.18 5.18
N ASP A 90 6.85 -15.27 4.34
CA ASP A 90 6.85 -16.11 3.15
C ASP A 90 7.79 -15.56 2.07
N ASP A 91 7.82 -14.24 1.90
CA ASP A 91 8.69 -13.57 0.92
C ASP A 91 10.14 -13.43 1.41
N HIS A 92 10.34 -13.40 2.74
CA HIS A 92 11.63 -13.13 3.39
C HIS A 92 11.99 -14.12 4.52
N PRO A 93 11.96 -15.44 4.28
CA PRO A 93 11.99 -16.45 5.36
C PRO A 93 13.26 -16.43 6.21
N SER A 94 14.39 -16.02 5.63
CA SER A 94 15.70 -16.04 6.30
C SER A 94 16.05 -14.75 7.04
N ASN A 95 15.45 -13.61 6.68
CA ASN A 95 15.87 -12.29 7.17
C ASN A 95 14.73 -11.35 7.56
N PHE A 96 13.46 -11.76 7.54
CA PHE A 96 12.32 -10.90 7.88
C PHE A 96 12.50 -10.18 9.23
N LYS A 97 13.00 -10.87 10.27
CA LYS A 97 13.20 -10.26 11.61
C LYS A 97 14.21 -9.12 11.60
N TRP A 98 15.25 -9.24 10.79
CA TRP A 98 16.26 -8.21 10.64
C TRP A 98 15.69 -7.05 9.82
N LEU A 99 15.07 -7.33 8.68
CA LEU A 99 14.43 -6.31 7.82
C LEU A 99 13.38 -5.49 8.56
N ARG A 100 12.45 -6.13 9.27
CA ARG A 100 11.41 -5.46 10.07
C ARG A 100 12.01 -4.51 11.11
N ARG A 101 13.10 -4.94 11.77
CA ARG A 101 13.81 -4.12 12.77
C ARG A 101 14.50 -2.91 12.14
N GLU A 102 15.13 -3.09 10.99
CA GLU A 102 15.81 -2.00 10.29
C GLU A 102 14.80 -0.97 9.75
N ILE A 103 13.65 -1.41 9.25
CA ILE A 103 12.56 -0.51 8.86
C ILE A 103 12.05 0.24 10.09
N PHE A 104 11.76 -0.45 11.20
CA PHE A 104 11.28 0.19 12.42
C PHE A 104 12.20 1.32 12.87
N ARG A 105 13.52 1.08 12.91
CA ARG A 105 14.52 2.09 13.29
C ARG A 105 14.63 3.28 12.34
N LYS A 106 14.28 3.10 11.07
CA LYS A 106 14.25 4.18 10.08
C LYS A 106 13.05 5.10 10.28
N VAL A 107 11.92 4.54 10.69
CA VAL A 107 10.65 5.27 10.85
C VAL A 107 10.52 5.86 12.25
N LEU A 108 11.02 5.18 13.28
CA LEU A 108 10.98 5.63 14.67
C LEU A 108 12.28 5.28 15.40
N SER A 109 13.01 6.29 15.87
CA SER A 109 14.21 6.09 16.68
C SER A 109 13.88 5.73 18.12
N ASP A 110 14.78 4.99 18.79
CA ASP A 110 14.57 4.50 20.16
C ASP A 110 14.28 5.64 21.17
N GLU A 111 14.89 6.80 20.97
CA GLU A 111 14.71 8.01 21.80
C GLU A 111 13.29 8.61 21.70
N ASN A 112 12.58 8.32 20.60
CA ASN A 112 11.27 8.89 20.29
C ASN A 112 10.10 7.96 20.60
N ILE A 113 10.36 6.74 21.10
CA ILE A 113 9.34 5.72 21.37
C ILE A 113 8.29 6.21 22.38
N THR A 114 8.67 7.06 23.34
CA THR A 114 7.76 7.62 24.34
C THR A 114 7.08 8.91 23.88
N ASN A 115 7.50 9.48 22.75
CA ASN A 115 6.93 10.70 22.19
C ASN A 115 5.71 10.35 21.32
N HIS A 116 4.52 10.67 21.82
CA HIS A 116 3.26 10.42 21.12
C HIS A 116 3.21 11.03 19.72
N GLU A 117 3.68 12.28 19.53
CA GLU A 117 3.66 12.92 18.21
C GLU A 117 4.60 12.23 17.22
N ALA A 118 5.76 11.76 17.71
CA ALA A 118 6.68 10.99 16.89
C ALA A 118 6.07 9.64 16.46
N VAL A 119 5.38 8.96 17.38
CA VAL A 119 4.66 7.70 17.09
C VAL A 119 3.54 7.93 16.07
N VAL A 120 2.75 9.01 16.21
CA VAL A 120 1.69 9.35 15.25
C VAL A 120 2.26 9.62 13.86
N ARG A 121 3.35 10.40 13.78
CA ARG A 121 4.01 10.69 12.50
C ARG A 121 4.57 9.41 11.86
N ALA A 122 5.32 8.62 12.62
CA ALA A 122 5.87 7.33 12.19
C ALA A 122 4.77 6.37 11.67
N TYR A 123 3.62 6.34 12.35
CA TYR A 123 2.48 5.55 11.92
C TYR A 123 1.88 6.02 10.59
N ALA A 124 1.74 7.34 10.39
CA ALA A 124 1.27 7.89 9.12
C ALA A 124 2.28 7.64 7.98
N GLU A 125 3.59 7.77 8.25
CA GLU A 125 4.66 7.52 7.29
C GLU A 125 4.67 6.07 6.81
N ILE A 126 4.66 5.09 7.72
CA ILE A 126 4.72 3.68 7.30
C ILE A 126 3.49 3.24 6.50
N ILE A 127 2.31 3.79 6.82
CA ILE A 127 1.09 3.56 6.04
C ILE A 127 1.21 4.20 4.64
N GLY A 128 1.74 5.41 4.56
CA GLY A 128 2.00 6.09 3.29
C GLY A 128 2.99 5.32 2.42
N ASP A 129 4.08 4.82 3.01
CA ASP A 129 5.06 4.01 2.30
C ASP A 129 4.45 2.72 1.76
N ALA A 130 3.67 2.03 2.59
CA ALA A 130 3.01 0.78 2.20
C ALA A 130 1.93 0.95 1.13
N PHE A 131 1.22 2.08 1.14
CA PHE A 131 0.08 2.30 0.23
C PHE A 131 0.46 3.02 -1.07
N THR A 132 1.36 4.01 -1.00
CA THR A 132 1.65 4.91 -2.13
C THR A 132 3.13 5.00 -2.45
N ASN A 133 3.99 5.37 -1.49
CA ASN A 133 5.31 5.92 -1.83
C ASN A 133 6.22 4.87 -2.48
N ILE A 134 6.23 3.64 -1.95
CA ILE A 134 6.99 2.53 -2.55
C ILE A 134 6.45 2.20 -3.93
N GLY A 135 5.12 2.24 -4.12
CA GLY A 135 4.47 2.01 -5.41
C GLY A 135 4.86 3.05 -6.46
N VAL A 136 4.89 4.34 -6.08
CA VAL A 136 5.35 5.44 -6.93
C VAL A 136 6.82 5.27 -7.30
N GLN A 137 7.68 5.00 -6.32
CA GLN A 137 9.11 4.79 -6.57
C GLN A 137 9.33 3.61 -7.52
N LYS A 138 8.64 2.49 -7.29
CA LYS A 138 8.69 1.31 -8.15
C LYS A 138 8.20 1.63 -9.56
N ALA A 139 7.12 2.39 -9.71
CA ALA A 139 6.61 2.79 -11.01
C ALA A 139 7.64 3.65 -11.79
N VAL A 140 8.35 4.55 -11.12
CA VAL A 140 9.43 5.34 -11.74
C VAL A 140 10.56 4.43 -12.20
N LEU A 141 11.10 3.59 -11.32
CA LEU A 141 12.22 2.70 -11.63
C LEU A 141 11.90 1.74 -12.78
N GLU A 142 10.72 1.10 -12.74
CA GLU A 142 10.29 0.19 -13.80
C GLU A 142 10.04 0.91 -15.14
N THR A 143 9.69 2.21 -15.12
CA THR A 143 9.52 3.01 -16.35
C THR A 143 10.86 3.37 -16.96
N LEU A 144 11.84 3.75 -16.14
CA LEU A 144 13.20 4.04 -16.59
C LEU A 144 13.86 2.79 -17.19
N GLU A 145 13.74 1.64 -16.50
CA GLU A 145 14.27 0.35 -16.96
C GLU A 145 13.61 -0.12 -18.27
N ALA A 146 12.31 0.09 -18.44
CA ALA A 146 11.57 -0.37 -19.62
C ALA A 146 11.87 0.42 -20.91
N HIS A 147 12.35 1.67 -20.80
CA HIS A 147 12.35 2.59 -21.93
C HIS A 147 13.69 3.27 -22.21
N ASP A 148 14.78 2.93 -21.49
CA ASP A 148 16.12 3.53 -21.65
C ASP A 148 16.04 5.07 -21.81
N VAL A 149 15.12 5.70 -21.09
CA VAL A 149 14.94 7.15 -21.12
C VAL A 149 16.02 7.73 -20.22
N PRO A 150 16.91 8.60 -20.73
CA PRO A 150 17.98 9.19 -19.94
C PRO A 150 17.47 9.97 -18.72
#